data_AF-A0A963SDH2-F1
#
_entry.id   AF-A0A963SDH2-F1
#
_cell.length_a   1.000
_cell.length_b   1.000
_cell.length_c   1.000
_cell.angle_alpha   90.00
_cell.angle_beta   90.00
_cell.angle_gamma   90.00
#
_symmetry.space_group_name_H-M   'P 1'
#
loop_
_entity.id
_entity.type
_entity.pdbx_description
1 polymer ?
#
loop_
_entity_poly.entity_id
_entity_poly.type
_entity_poly.pdbx_seq_one_letter_code
_entity_poly.pdbx_strand_id
1 'polypeptide(L)'
;ILGFLSAVPLMFAAAGAAPQWLEDGTVLISATVEISKPDQAFGKGGKALDALALETCGEKGKPRQVDEPRLNAMGRTPQGKMQVTLSAIYACDAE
;
A
#
# COMPACT_ATOMS: atom_id res chain seq x y z
N ILE A 1 -33.39 15.98 23.13
CA ILE A 1 -32.05 15.39 23.35
C ILE A 1 -31.80 14.50 22.13
N LEU A 2 -31.35 14.98 20.97
CA LEU A 2 -29.97 15.34 20.60
C LEU A 2 -28.92 14.35 21.13
N GLY A 3 -28.28 13.63 20.20
CA GLY A 3 -27.19 12.67 20.43
C GLY A 3 -27.19 11.63 19.30
N PHE A 4 -26.72 11.93 18.09
CA PHE A 4 -25.31 11.85 17.66
C PHE A 4 -24.65 10.53 18.06
N LEU A 5 -24.08 9.83 17.06
CA LEU A 5 -23.17 8.66 17.08
C LEU A 5 -23.68 7.67 16.01
N SER A 6 -23.00 7.33 14.92
CA SER A 6 -21.69 7.69 14.39
C SER A 6 -21.79 7.48 12.88
N ALA A 7 -21.47 8.49 12.09
CA ALA A 7 -21.17 8.25 10.69
C ALA A 7 -19.91 7.38 10.67
N VAL A 8 -20.05 6.09 10.35
CA VAL A 8 -18.91 5.29 9.93
C VAL A 8 -18.48 5.90 8.61
N PRO A 9 -17.32 6.57 8.50
CA PRO A 9 -16.80 6.85 7.18
C PRO A 9 -16.51 5.49 6.55
N LEU A 10 -17.33 5.11 5.57
CA LEU A 10 -16.91 4.17 4.55
C LEU A 10 -15.68 4.80 3.90
N MET A 11 -14.51 4.50 4.46
CA MET A 11 -13.25 4.76 3.80
C MET A 11 -13.32 3.99 2.50
N PHE A 12 -13.39 4.74 1.40
CA PHE A 12 -13.22 4.21 0.06
C PHE A 12 -11.86 3.54 0.05
N ALA A 13 -11.87 2.20 0.12
CA ALA A 13 -10.69 1.39 -0.14
C ALA A 13 -10.17 1.81 -1.50
N ALA A 14 -9.02 2.48 -1.51
CA ALA A 14 -8.17 2.49 -2.70
C ALA A 14 -8.06 1.02 -3.12
N ALA A 15 -8.38 0.73 -4.38
CA ALA A 15 -8.28 -0.61 -4.94
C ALA A 15 -6.79 -1.02 -5.05
N GLY A 16 -6.14 -1.19 -3.90
CA GLY A 16 -4.90 -1.90 -3.68
C GLY A 16 -5.23 -3.19 -2.94
N ALA A 17 -4.43 -4.23 -3.11
CA ALA A 17 -4.63 -5.46 -2.34
C ALA A 17 -4.55 -5.13 -0.84
N ALA A 18 -5.41 -5.75 -0.03
CA ALA A 18 -5.38 -5.55 1.41
C ALA A 18 -3.99 -5.93 1.96
N PRO A 19 -3.46 -5.17 2.94
CA PRO A 19 -2.18 -5.51 3.57
C PRO A 19 -2.25 -6.88 4.26
N GLN A 20 -1.20 -7.69 4.11
CA GLN A 20 -1.13 -9.04 4.66
C GLN A 20 -0.11 -9.09 5.80
N TRP A 21 -0.60 -9.22 7.03
CA TRP A 21 0.26 -9.42 8.21
C TRP A 21 0.88 -10.82 8.21
N LEU A 22 2.18 -10.89 8.46
CA LEU A 22 2.95 -12.12 8.56
C LEU A 22 3.12 -12.53 10.03
N GLU A 23 3.43 -13.81 10.27
CA GLU A 23 3.53 -14.37 11.63
C GLU A 23 4.65 -13.74 12.47
N ASP A 24 5.66 -13.17 11.83
CA ASP A 24 6.81 -12.50 12.46
C ASP A 24 6.53 -11.04 12.86
N GLY A 25 5.29 -10.58 12.68
CA GLY A 25 4.89 -9.21 13.00
C GLY A 25 5.24 -8.18 11.91
N THR A 26 5.76 -8.62 10.77
CA THR A 26 5.90 -7.77 9.58
C THR A 26 4.62 -7.79 8.74
N VAL A 27 4.53 -6.89 7.76
CA VAL A 27 3.37 -6.77 6.88
C VAL A 27 3.80 -6.69 5.42
N LEU A 28 3.24 -7.55 4.58
CA LEU A 28 3.37 -7.50 3.14
C LEU A 28 2.37 -6.49 2.58
N ILE A 29 2.89 -5.42 1.99
CA ILE A 29 2.11 -4.37 1.34
C ILE A 29 2.20 -4.56 -0.17
N SER A 30 1.08 -4.41 -0.87
CA SER A 30 1.02 -4.47 -2.33
C SER A 30 0.32 -3.24 -2.90
N ALA A 31 1.02 -2.51 -3.77
CA ALA A 31 0.53 -1.31 -4.41
C ALA A 31 0.39 -1.52 -5.91
N THR A 32 -0.75 -1.13 -6.49
CA THR A 32 -0.92 -1.04 -7.94
C THR A 32 -0.96 0.43 -8.36
N VAL A 33 -0.09 0.82 -9.29
CA VAL A 33 0.01 2.21 -9.75
C VAL A 33 0.00 2.29 -11.28
N GLU A 34 -0.64 3.32 -11.81
CA GLU A 34 -0.52 3.69 -13.23
C GLU A 34 0.85 4.33 -13.49
N ILE A 35 1.53 3.85 -14.53
CA ILE A 35 2.80 4.37 -15.01
C ILE A 35 2.66 4.85 -16.44
N SER A 36 3.47 5.83 -16.84
CA SER A 36 3.54 6.25 -18.25
C SER A 36 4.73 5.63 -18.98
N LYS A 37 5.75 5.19 -18.23
CA LYS A 37 6.97 4.56 -18.73
C LYS A 37 7.44 3.48 -17.74
N PRO A 38 8.06 2.37 -18.20
CA PRO A 38 8.48 1.27 -17.33
C PRO A 38 9.47 1.66 -16.22
N ASP A 39 10.37 2.60 -16.49
CA ASP A 39 11.36 3.13 -15.54
C ASP A 39 10.73 3.83 -14.32
N GLN A 40 9.47 4.25 -14.41
CA GLN A 40 8.72 4.86 -13.30
C GLN A 40 8.22 3.84 -12.28
N ALA A 41 8.27 2.54 -12.58
CA ALA A 41 7.64 1.50 -11.77
C ALA A 41 8.06 1.57 -10.30
N PHE A 42 9.35 1.45 -10.01
CA PHE A 42 9.86 1.46 -8.64
C PHE A 42 9.80 2.84 -7.99
N GLY A 43 9.96 3.93 -8.76
CA GLY A 43 9.86 5.28 -8.21
C GLY A 43 8.44 5.67 -7.76
N LYS A 44 7.42 5.36 -8.57
CA LYS A 44 6.01 5.62 -8.21
C LYS A 44 5.46 4.55 -7.28
N GLY A 45 5.75 3.28 -7.57
CA GLY A 45 5.27 2.15 -6.80
C GLY A 45 5.88 2.14 -5.39
N GLY A 46 7.17 2.47 -5.23
CA GLY A 46 7.81 2.60 -3.92
C GLY A 46 7.12 3.65 -3.04
N LYS A 47 6.84 4.86 -3.58
CA LYS A 47 6.09 5.89 -2.86
C LYS A 47 4.67 5.44 -2.46
N ALA A 48 4.00 4.67 -3.32
CA ALA A 48 2.68 4.13 -3.01
C ALA A 48 2.76 3.04 -1.93
N LEU A 49 3.79 2.19 -1.96
CA LEU A 49 4.06 1.21 -0.90
C LEU A 49 4.33 1.90 0.43
N ASP A 50 5.16 2.95 0.46
CA ASP A 50 5.50 3.68 1.68
C ASP A 50 4.26 4.36 2.29
N ALA A 51 3.41 4.97 1.45
CA ALA A 51 2.16 5.58 1.91
C ALA A 51 1.21 4.53 2.50
N LEU A 52 1.03 3.40 1.81
CA LEU A 52 0.19 2.30 2.31
C LEU A 52 0.79 1.67 3.57
N ALA A 53 2.11 1.56 3.69
CA ALA A 53 2.78 1.04 4.87
C ALA A 53 2.58 1.98 6.07
N LEU A 54 2.65 3.30 5.87
CA LEU A 54 2.37 4.30 6.90
C LEU A 54 0.92 4.20 7.40
N GLU A 55 -0.04 4.12 6.47
CA GLU A 55 -1.46 3.92 6.80
C GLU A 55 -1.69 2.58 7.53
N THR A 56 -1.00 1.52 7.11
CA THR A 56 -1.15 0.17 7.66
C THR A 56 -0.52 0.04 9.05
N CYS A 57 0.65 0.64 9.27
CA CYS A 57 1.30 0.62 10.58
C CYS A 57 0.51 1.44 11.60
N GLY A 58 -0.03 2.61 11.22
CA GLY A 58 -0.89 3.42 12.08
C GLY A 58 -0.30 3.62 13.49
N GLU A 59 -1.05 3.23 14.52
CA GLU A 59 -0.63 3.35 15.92
C GLU A 59 0.45 2.34 16.34
N LYS A 60 0.76 1.31 15.53
CA LYS A 60 1.80 0.31 15.86
C LYS A 60 3.21 0.88 15.75
N GLY A 61 3.39 1.99 15.03
CA GLY A 61 4.68 2.66 14.90
C GLY A 61 5.01 3.10 13.48
N LYS A 62 6.28 3.44 13.24
CA LYS A 62 6.76 3.89 11.93
C LYS A 62 7.08 2.68 11.04
N PRO A 63 6.67 2.71 9.76
CA PRO A 63 7.06 1.66 8.82
C PRO A 63 8.56 1.71 8.55
N ARG A 64 9.21 0.56 8.64
CA ARG A 64 10.58 0.33 8.15
C ARG A 64 10.55 -0.81 7.16
N GLN A 65 10.99 -0.53 5.93
CA GLN A 65 11.08 -1.55 4.90
C GLN A 65 12.12 -2.61 5.28
N VAL A 66 11.76 -3.89 5.20
CA VAL A 66 12.65 -5.01 5.57
C VAL A 66 13.21 -5.77 4.37
N ASP A 67 12.59 -5.63 3.19
CA ASP A 67 13.08 -6.21 1.94
C ASP A 67 13.05 -5.18 0.80
N GLU A 68 13.64 -5.51 -0.35
CA GLU A 68 13.54 -4.66 -1.54
C GLU A 68 12.17 -4.81 -2.20
N PRO A 69 11.58 -3.73 -2.76
CA PRO A 69 10.32 -3.84 -3.47
C PRO A 69 10.46 -4.72 -4.71
N ARG A 70 9.45 -5.55 -4.94
CA ARG A 70 9.43 -6.52 -6.04
C ARG A 70 8.28 -6.22 -6.99
N LEU A 71 8.53 -6.40 -8.28
CA LEU A 71 7.50 -6.33 -9.31
C LEU A 71 6.74 -7.65 -9.37
N ASN A 72 5.46 -7.63 -9.02
CA ASN A 72 4.59 -8.81 -9.07
C ASN A 72 3.86 -8.92 -10.40
N ALA A 73 3.41 -7.79 -10.93
CA ALA A 73 2.69 -7.74 -12.20
C ALA A 73 2.95 -6.44 -12.95
N MET A 74 2.92 -6.53 -14.28
CA MET A 74 2.89 -5.39 -15.18
C MET A 74 1.83 -5.67 -16.23
N GLY A 75 0.98 -4.68 -16.51
CA GLY A 75 -0.11 -4.84 -17.45
C GLY A 75 -0.66 -3.50 -17.92
N ARG A 76 -1.87 -3.56 -18.46
CA ARG A 76 -2.64 -2.37 -18.85
C ARG A 76 -3.98 -2.35 -18.14
N THR A 77 -4.43 -1.15 -17.76
CA THR A 77 -5.80 -0.91 -17.30
C THR A 77 -6.78 -1.14 -18.46
N PRO A 78 -8.09 -1.33 -18.18
CA PRO A 78 -9.12 -1.41 -19.23
C PRO A 78 -9.16 -0.18 -20.16
N GLN A 79 -8.67 0.97 -19.69
CA GLN A 79 -8.57 2.22 -20.44
C GLN A 79 -7.27 2.32 -21.29
N GLY A 80 -6.47 1.25 -21.31
CA GLY A 80 -5.24 1.16 -22.11
C GLY A 80 -4.01 1.80 -21.48
N LYS A 81 -4.08 2.31 -20.24
CA LYS A 81 -2.93 2.87 -19.53
C LYS A 81 -2.05 1.76 -18.96
N MET A 82 -0.74 1.97 -18.88
CA MET A 82 0.15 0.99 -18.25
C MET A 82 -0.03 1.03 -16.72
N GLN A 83 -0.06 -0.14 -16.09
CA GLN A 83 -0.07 -0.28 -14.63
C GLN A 83 0.95 -1.33 -14.18
N VAL A 84 1.48 -1.14 -12.98
CA VAL A 84 2.35 -2.12 -12.31
C VAL A 84 1.84 -2.39 -10.92
N THR A 85 2.03 -3.62 -10.46
CA THR A 85 1.82 -4.03 -9.08
C THR A 85 3.17 -4.36 -8.47
N LEU A 86 3.53 -3.63 -7.42
CA LEU A 86 4.70 -3.92 -6.59
C LEU A 86 4.27 -4.46 -5.23
N SER A 87 5.17 -5.17 -4.57
CA SER A 87 5.06 -5.45 -3.14
C SER A 87 6.37 -5.25 -2.40
N ALA A 88 6.28 -4.92 -1.12
CA ALA A 88 7.40 -4.97 -0.19
C ALA A 88 6.86 -5.33 1.21
N ILE A 89 7.74 -5.85 2.05
CA ILE A 89 7.51 -6.19 3.44
C ILE A 89 8.03 -5.04 4.30
N TYR A 90 7.22 -4.66 5.29
CA TYR A 90 7.53 -3.62 6.26
C TYR A 90 7.41 -4.17 7.68
N ALA A 91 8.30 -3.75 8.57
CA ALA A 91 8.10 -3.81 10.01
C ALA A 91 7.45 -2.50 10.47
N CYS A 92 6.68 -2.53 11.56
CA CYS A 92 6.17 -1.33 12.23
C CYS A 92 6.92 -1.20 13.55
N ASP A 93 7.95 -0.34 13.58
CA ASP A 93 8.77 -0.15 14.77
C ASP A 93 8.14 0.94 15.66
N ALA A 94 7.91 0.61 16.95
CA ALA A 94 7.49 1.60 17.93
C ALA A 94 8.59 2.67 18.09
N GLU A 95 8.21 3.95 18.06
CA GLU A 95 9.12 5.07 18.31
C GLU A 95 9.54 5.20 19.78
#